data_AF-A0A934JSD3-F1
#
_entry.id   AF-A0A934JSD3-F1
#
_cell.length_a   1.000
_cell.length_b   1.000
_cell.length_c   1.000
_cell.angle_alpha   90.00
_cell.angle_beta   90.00
_cell.angle_gamma   90.00
#
_symmetry.space_group_name_H-M   'P 1'
#
loop_
_entity.id
_entity.type
_entity.pdbx_description
1 polymer ?
#
loop_
_entity_poly.entity_id
_entity_poly.type
_entity_poly.pdbx_seq_one_letter_code
_entity_poly.pdbx_strand_id
1 'polypeptide(L)'
;MTKKAVSIVFFALFMTGCQGNFQSVDPIQPEVTDETPAVAQEPETVDVDGSKPEVNSTSAEENAPDAKMKSSEPIVKKQLTSAQKITQRLIKQGDQALAAKRLLTPEDDNANLYFQAALGREPGNFEAIHGIASIVDLYTQWAWEAARSRSYSAAARYLELARFVNPEDALIVEVSSRIKDLRSQREQRRKKVTKKKQPKELKEGQYLLPKNLFSLSEDEIIAKIQPIIDEVIQTKDSLAIYWSNDKEARLIYQIINSRVEDFRVRGMIYHRADYMVELQQD
;
A
#
# COMPACT_ATOMS: atom_id res chain seq x y z
N MET A 1 -19.15 -54.19 -34.73
CA MET A 1 -18.88 -55.40 -33.91
C MET A 1 -18.01 -54.99 -32.72
N THR A 2 -18.49 -55.33 -31.52
CA THR A 2 -17.80 -55.42 -30.21
C THR A 2 -17.00 -54.23 -29.66
N LYS A 3 -17.68 -53.42 -28.83
CA LYS A 3 -17.11 -52.63 -27.73
C LYS A 3 -16.83 -53.57 -26.54
N LYS A 4 -15.66 -53.50 -25.92
CA LYS A 4 -15.39 -54.18 -24.64
C LYS A 4 -15.59 -53.19 -23.49
N ALA A 5 -16.64 -53.42 -22.71
CA ALA A 5 -16.85 -52.82 -21.41
C ALA A 5 -16.09 -53.63 -20.36
N VAL A 6 -15.36 -52.96 -19.46
CA VAL A 6 -14.88 -53.57 -18.22
C VAL A 6 -15.48 -52.77 -17.08
N SER A 7 -16.43 -53.40 -16.42
CA SER A 7 -17.11 -52.95 -15.20
C SER A 7 -16.39 -53.59 -14.02
N ILE A 8 -15.93 -52.80 -13.06
CA ILE A 8 -15.51 -53.29 -11.74
C ILE A 8 -16.22 -52.43 -10.71
N VAL A 9 -17.15 -53.06 -9.98
CA VAL A 9 -17.88 -52.48 -8.86
C VAL A 9 -17.82 -53.46 -7.69
N PHE A 10 -17.84 -52.88 -6.49
CA PHE A 10 -18.10 -53.43 -5.15
C PHE A 10 -16.89 -53.78 -4.27
N PHE A 11 -16.63 -52.94 -3.27
CA PHE A 11 -17.13 -53.23 -1.92
C PHE A 11 -17.21 -51.96 -1.05
N ALA A 12 -18.34 -51.79 -0.37
CA ALA A 12 -18.58 -50.78 0.66
C ALA A 12 -18.98 -51.50 1.95
N LEU A 13 -18.38 -51.14 3.10
CA LEU A 13 -18.82 -51.41 4.48
C LEU A 13 -17.84 -50.68 5.43
N PHE A 14 -18.17 -50.12 6.60
CA PHE A 14 -19.33 -49.42 7.17
C PHE A 14 -18.79 -48.77 8.47
N MET A 15 -19.22 -47.53 8.78
CA MET A 15 -19.37 -46.89 10.10
C MET A 15 -18.23 -46.91 11.15
N THR A 16 -17.88 -45.71 11.65
CA THR A 16 -18.14 -45.30 13.05
C THR A 16 -18.09 -43.77 13.13
N GLY A 17 -19.16 -43.16 13.63
CA GLY A 17 -19.26 -41.73 13.87
C GLY A 17 -18.93 -41.35 15.31
N CYS A 18 -18.56 -40.08 15.49
CA CYS A 18 -18.73 -39.34 16.73
C CYS A 18 -19.24 -37.94 16.36
N GLN A 19 -20.45 -37.61 16.82
CA GLN A 19 -20.95 -36.24 16.91
C GLN A 19 -20.62 -35.66 18.29
N GLY A 20 -20.41 -34.35 18.32
CA GLY A 20 -20.47 -33.50 19.52
C GLY A 20 -19.39 -32.43 19.44
N ASN A 21 -19.59 -31.18 19.80
CA ASN A 21 -20.75 -30.37 20.15
C ASN A 21 -20.23 -28.92 20.14
N PHE A 22 -21.13 -27.95 20.01
CA PHE A 22 -20.90 -26.51 20.00
C PHE A 22 -19.95 -25.97 21.08
N GLN A 23 -19.09 -25.01 20.72
CA GLN A 23 -19.06 -23.67 21.36
C GLN A 23 -18.26 -22.66 20.53
N SER A 24 -18.87 -21.51 20.32
CA SER A 24 -18.33 -20.28 19.75
C SER A 24 -17.21 -19.70 20.62
N VAL A 25 -16.09 -19.32 19.99
CA VAL A 25 -15.00 -18.59 20.66
C VAL A 25 -14.81 -17.23 20.00
N ASP A 26 -14.85 -16.22 20.85
CA ASP A 26 -14.68 -14.78 20.61
C ASP A 26 -13.29 -14.39 20.07
N PRO A 27 -13.12 -13.13 19.62
CA PRO A 27 -11.95 -12.68 18.85
C PRO A 27 -10.65 -12.61 19.66
N ILE A 28 -9.61 -13.06 18.97
CA ILE A 28 -8.18 -12.98 19.27
C ILE A 28 -7.76 -11.62 19.84
N GLN A 29 -7.34 -11.62 21.11
CA GLN A 29 -6.42 -10.64 21.67
C GLN A 29 -4.99 -11.20 21.54
N PRO A 30 -3.98 -10.42 21.13
CA PRO A 30 -2.59 -10.83 21.27
C PRO A 30 -2.10 -10.53 22.69
N GLU A 31 -1.89 -11.60 23.44
CA GLU A 31 -1.04 -11.69 24.62
C GLU A 31 0.39 -11.28 24.24
N VAL A 32 0.92 -10.23 24.88
CA VAL A 32 2.34 -9.90 24.86
C VAL A 32 2.84 -9.98 26.30
N THR A 33 3.72 -10.96 26.46
CA THR A 33 4.43 -11.35 27.67
C THR A 33 5.26 -10.22 28.26
N ASP A 34 5.18 -10.14 29.58
CA ASP A 34 6.04 -9.41 30.50
C ASP A 34 7.49 -9.93 30.43
N GLU A 35 8.44 -9.08 30.05
CA GLU A 35 9.81 -9.14 30.54
C GLU A 35 10.34 -7.71 30.72
N THR A 36 10.32 -7.28 31.97
CA THR A 36 11.13 -6.17 32.49
C THR A 36 12.55 -6.71 32.77
N PRO A 37 13.61 -5.90 32.59
CA PRO A 37 14.28 -5.47 33.80
C PRO A 37 14.63 -3.98 33.83
N ALA A 38 14.36 -3.45 35.01
CA ALA A 38 14.83 -2.21 35.60
C ALA A 38 16.28 -1.82 35.28
N VAL A 39 16.48 -0.53 34.97
CA VAL A 39 17.61 0.25 35.48
C VAL A 39 17.05 1.57 36.00
N ALA A 40 17.17 1.75 37.31
CA ALA A 40 16.87 2.98 38.03
C ALA A 40 18.08 3.91 37.96
N GLN A 41 17.88 5.17 37.55
CA GLN A 41 18.70 6.33 37.96
C GLN A 41 17.82 7.60 37.94
N GLU A 42 17.49 8.08 39.13
CA GLU A 42 17.22 9.49 39.46
C GLU A 42 18.26 9.89 40.55
N PRO A 43 18.50 11.16 40.88
CA PRO A 43 18.31 12.40 40.12
C PRO A 43 19.58 13.28 40.12
N GLU A 44 19.73 14.21 39.17
CA GLU A 44 20.56 15.40 39.39
C GLU A 44 19.73 16.67 39.18
N THR A 45 19.48 17.32 40.32
CA THR A 45 19.05 18.70 40.48
C THR A 45 20.20 19.63 40.10
N VAL A 46 19.94 20.62 39.24
CA VAL A 46 20.73 21.85 39.21
C VAL A 46 19.79 23.03 39.11
N ASP A 47 19.50 23.62 40.28
CA ASP A 47 19.16 25.02 40.44
C ASP A 47 20.39 25.88 40.09
N VAL A 48 20.26 26.85 39.18
CA VAL A 48 21.03 28.10 39.29
C VAL A 48 20.16 29.29 38.86
N ASP A 49 19.90 30.07 39.90
CA ASP A 49 19.46 31.44 40.05
C ASP A 49 20.09 32.49 39.09
N GLY A 50 19.27 33.51 38.79
CA GLY A 50 19.65 34.92 38.78
C GLY A 50 20.81 35.41 37.91
N SER A 51 20.51 36.19 36.87
CA SER A 51 20.83 37.64 36.88
C SER A 51 20.59 38.30 35.52
N LYS A 52 19.80 39.38 35.57
CA LYS A 52 19.73 40.49 34.61
C LYS A 52 21.02 41.33 34.72
N PRO A 53 21.48 41.97 33.63
CA PRO A 53 21.47 43.45 33.59
C PRO A 53 20.96 43.95 32.22
N GLU A 54 19.99 44.88 32.15
CA GLU A 54 20.19 46.35 32.15
C GLU A 54 21.03 46.85 30.95
N VAL A 55 20.33 47.22 29.87
CA VAL A 55 20.07 48.59 29.35
C VAL A 55 21.25 49.27 28.65
N ASN A 56 21.04 49.63 27.38
CA ASN A 56 21.34 51.00 26.97
C ASN A 56 20.34 51.53 25.94
N SER A 57 19.96 52.77 26.18
CA SER A 57 18.94 53.59 25.57
C SER A 57 19.55 54.45 24.47
N THR A 58 18.77 54.80 23.43
CA THR A 58 18.93 56.09 22.74
C THR A 58 17.56 56.69 22.48
N SER A 59 17.43 57.92 22.98
CA SER A 59 16.27 58.79 23.04
C SER A 59 15.76 59.30 21.68
N ALA A 60 14.47 59.64 21.66
CA ALA A 60 14.02 60.95 21.18
C ALA A 60 12.85 61.41 22.05
N GLU A 61 13.07 62.51 22.77
CA GLU A 61 12.09 63.29 23.52
C GLU A 61 11.06 63.92 22.59
N GLU A 62 9.79 63.98 22.97
CA GLU A 62 9.02 65.23 22.84
C GLU A 62 7.79 65.29 23.78
N ASN A 63 7.87 66.23 24.73
CA ASN A 63 6.82 67.00 25.41
C ASN A 63 5.73 66.31 26.27
N ALA A 64 5.85 66.54 27.59
CA ALA A 64 4.72 66.61 28.53
C ALA A 64 4.05 68.01 28.45
N PRO A 65 2.80 68.15 28.90
CA PRO A 65 2.64 68.55 30.30
C PRO A 65 1.66 67.71 31.12
N ASP A 66 2.05 67.60 32.38
CA ASP A 66 1.37 67.14 33.58
C ASP A 66 -0.17 67.24 33.57
N ALA A 67 -0.83 66.08 33.68
CA ALA A 67 -2.18 65.96 34.21
C ALA A 67 -2.28 64.66 35.02
N LYS A 68 -1.86 64.79 36.28
CA LYS A 68 -2.05 63.82 37.35
C LYS A 68 -3.55 63.54 37.58
N MET A 69 -4.08 62.46 37.00
CA MET A 69 -5.29 61.82 37.52
C MET A 69 -5.15 60.31 37.50
N LYS A 70 -5.15 59.74 38.71
CA LYS A 70 -5.24 58.33 39.02
C LYS A 70 -6.38 57.67 38.25
N SER A 71 -6.03 56.72 37.39
CA SER A 71 -6.94 55.68 36.91
C SER A 71 -6.20 54.35 36.98
N SER A 72 -6.04 53.83 38.19
CA SER A 72 -5.80 52.41 38.38
C SER A 72 -7.05 51.67 37.89
N GLU A 73 -7.08 51.30 36.61
CA GLU A 73 -8.06 50.33 36.13
C GLU A 73 -7.89 49.04 36.94
N PRO A 74 -8.92 48.56 37.63
CA PRO A 74 -8.83 47.26 38.26
C PRO A 74 -8.73 46.22 37.15
N ILE A 75 -7.69 45.38 37.19
CA ILE A 75 -7.61 44.15 36.40
C ILE A 75 -8.74 43.24 36.90
N VAL A 76 -9.94 43.42 36.35
CA VAL A 76 -11.08 42.54 36.59
C VAL A 76 -10.71 41.23 35.92
N LYS A 77 -10.27 40.25 36.72
CA LYS A 77 -10.14 38.85 36.30
C LYS A 77 -11.52 38.44 35.75
N LYS A 78 -11.70 38.48 34.43
CA LYS A 78 -12.96 38.16 33.76
C LYS A 78 -13.27 36.68 34.04
N GLN A 79 -14.07 36.43 35.08
CA GLN A 79 -14.49 35.09 35.44
C GLN A 79 -15.34 34.53 34.32
N LEU A 80 -14.99 33.33 33.85
CA LEU A 80 -15.73 32.63 32.80
C LEU A 80 -17.18 32.40 33.24
N THR A 81 -18.12 32.70 32.33
CA THR A 81 -19.53 32.39 32.54
C THR A 81 -19.74 30.89 32.68
N SER A 82 -20.87 30.46 33.25
CA SER A 82 -21.22 29.04 33.33
C SER A 82 -21.24 28.37 31.95
N ALA A 83 -21.73 29.08 30.92
CA ALA A 83 -21.73 28.62 29.54
C ALA A 83 -20.30 28.40 29.01
N GLN A 84 -19.40 29.36 29.24
CA GLN A 84 -17.99 29.25 28.82
C GLN A 84 -17.27 28.08 29.50
N LYS A 85 -17.56 27.81 30.78
CA LYS A 85 -17.00 26.66 31.50
C LYS A 85 -17.44 25.31 30.91
N ILE A 86 -18.67 25.22 30.41
CA ILE A 86 -19.16 24.00 29.74
C ILE A 86 -18.43 23.81 28.40
N THR A 87 -18.31 24.87 27.59
CA THR A 87 -17.57 24.82 26.32
C THR A 87 -16.12 24.38 26.54
N GLN A 88 -15.41 24.96 27.52
CA GLN A 88 -14.04 24.55 27.85
C GLN A 88 -13.94 23.09 28.29
N ARG A 89 -14.94 22.57 29.03
CA ARG A 89 -14.96 21.16 29.41
C ARG A 89 -15.10 20.26 28.18
N LEU A 90 -15.99 20.61 27.24
CA LEU A 90 -16.18 19.87 26.00
C LEU A 90 -14.89 19.84 25.18
N ILE A 91 -14.22 20.99 25.01
CA ILE A 91 -12.94 21.06 24.29
C ILE A 91 -11.90 20.14 24.94
N LYS A 92 -11.74 20.20 26.27
CA LYS A 92 -10.82 19.33 27.00
C LYS A 92 -11.13 17.84 26.80
N GLN A 93 -12.41 17.45 26.77
CA GLN A 93 -12.81 16.08 26.48
C GLN A 93 -12.50 15.69 25.03
N GLY A 94 -12.70 16.61 24.09
CA GLY A 94 -12.32 16.46 22.69
C GLY A 94 -10.83 16.21 22.52
N ASP A 95 -9.98 17.01 23.19
CA ASP A 95 -8.53 16.84 23.17
C ASP A 95 -8.09 15.49 23.73
N GLN A 96 -8.70 15.06 24.83
CA GLN A 96 -8.42 13.75 25.44
C GLN A 96 -8.82 12.59 24.50
N ALA A 97 -10.00 12.67 23.89
CA ALA A 97 -10.45 11.68 22.92
C ALA A 97 -9.57 11.65 21.66
N LEU A 98 -9.14 12.83 21.19
CA LEU A 98 -8.24 12.98 20.04
C LEU A 98 -6.88 12.34 20.33
N ALA A 99 -6.30 12.63 21.50
CA ALA A 99 -5.04 12.03 21.94
C ALA A 99 -5.15 10.50 22.06
N ALA A 100 -6.31 9.99 22.47
CA ALA A 100 -6.62 8.56 22.51
C ALA A 100 -7.01 7.96 21.14
N LYS A 101 -6.99 8.74 20.05
CA LYS A 101 -7.43 8.36 18.69
C LYS A 101 -8.89 7.85 18.61
N ARG A 102 -9.73 8.23 19.57
CA ARG A 102 -11.18 8.02 19.52
C ARG A 102 -11.81 9.13 18.69
N LEU A 103 -11.60 9.09 17.37
CA LEU A 103 -11.94 10.22 16.48
C LEU A 103 -13.44 10.33 16.21
N LEU A 104 -14.03 9.23 15.74
CA LEU A 104 -15.46 9.07 15.42
C LEU A 104 -16.11 7.90 16.16
N THR A 105 -15.31 7.12 16.90
CA THR A 105 -15.74 5.92 17.60
C THR A 105 -15.11 5.87 19.00
N PRO A 106 -15.83 5.40 20.03
CA PRO A 106 -17.25 5.00 20.03
C PRO A 106 -18.22 6.17 19.77
N GLU A 107 -19.51 5.88 19.51
CA GLU A 107 -20.51 6.88 19.09
C GLU A 107 -20.77 7.96 20.16
N ASP A 108 -20.65 7.60 21.44
CA ASP A 108 -20.95 8.42 22.62
C ASP A 108 -19.73 9.08 23.28
N ASP A 109 -18.52 8.62 22.94
CA ASP A 109 -17.26 9.13 23.49
C ASP A 109 -16.21 9.21 22.37
N ASN A 110 -16.25 10.30 21.60
CA ASN A 110 -15.26 10.58 20.56
C ASN A 110 -14.96 12.08 20.39
N ALA A 111 -13.82 12.37 19.79
CA ALA A 111 -13.29 13.72 19.63
C ALA A 111 -14.21 14.61 18.79
N ASN A 112 -14.70 14.10 17.66
CA ASN A 112 -15.60 14.85 16.78
C ASN A 112 -16.88 15.26 17.53
N LEU A 113 -17.48 14.35 18.30
CA LEU A 113 -18.67 14.63 19.11
C LEU A 113 -18.44 15.82 20.05
N TYR A 114 -17.33 15.81 20.80
CA TYR A 114 -17.04 16.87 21.77
C TYR A 114 -16.74 18.22 21.10
N PHE A 115 -15.96 18.24 20.02
CA PHE A 115 -15.65 19.49 19.31
C PHE A 115 -16.89 20.05 18.60
N GLN A 116 -17.70 19.21 17.95
CA GLN A 116 -18.98 19.64 17.35
C GLN A 116 -19.94 20.20 18.40
N ALA A 117 -20.02 19.57 19.59
CA ALA A 117 -20.83 20.07 20.69
C ALA A 117 -20.31 21.42 21.25
N ALA A 118 -18.99 21.65 21.25
CA ALA A 118 -18.40 22.94 21.60
C ALA A 118 -18.74 24.01 20.55
N LEU A 119 -18.64 23.70 19.26
CA LEU A 119 -19.01 24.61 18.16
C LEU A 119 -20.51 24.93 18.14
N GLY A 120 -21.37 23.96 18.49
CA GLY A 120 -22.80 24.22 18.65
C GLY A 120 -23.13 25.23 19.74
N ARG A 121 -22.24 25.41 20.73
CA ARG A 121 -22.36 26.43 21.79
C ARG A 121 -21.68 27.74 21.43
N GLU A 122 -20.49 27.67 20.85
CA GLU A 122 -19.68 28.81 20.46
C GLU A 122 -19.11 28.57 19.05
N PRO A 123 -19.84 28.96 17.99
CA PRO A 123 -19.47 28.64 16.61
C PRO A 123 -18.11 29.17 16.15
N GLY A 124 -17.61 30.23 16.80
CA GLY A 124 -16.31 30.83 16.52
C GLY A 124 -15.19 30.36 17.46
N ASN A 125 -15.40 29.32 18.26
CA ASN A 125 -14.39 28.86 19.20
C ASN A 125 -13.19 28.25 18.46
N PHE A 126 -12.05 28.95 18.51
CA PHE A 126 -10.85 28.57 17.78
C PHE A 126 -10.32 27.18 18.16
N GLU A 127 -10.33 26.82 19.45
CA GLU A 127 -9.82 25.52 19.91
C GLU A 127 -10.66 24.37 19.36
N ALA A 128 -11.98 24.51 19.34
CA ALA A 128 -12.87 23.49 18.78
C ALA A 128 -12.73 23.37 17.25
N ILE A 129 -12.60 24.49 16.53
CA ILE A 129 -12.31 24.50 15.08
C ILE A 129 -11.00 23.77 14.80
N HIS A 130 -9.96 24.08 15.57
CA HIS A 130 -8.65 23.44 15.45
C HIS A 130 -8.72 21.92 15.75
N GLY A 131 -9.52 21.53 16.74
CA GLY A 131 -9.78 20.11 17.05
C GLY A 131 -10.40 19.35 15.88
N ILE A 132 -11.39 19.93 15.20
CA ILE A 132 -11.99 19.38 13.98
C ILE A 132 -10.94 19.26 12.86
N ALA A 133 -10.16 20.31 12.62
CA ALA A 133 -9.09 20.28 11.62
C ALA A 133 -8.05 19.17 11.91
N SER A 134 -7.68 18.99 13.18
CA SER A 134 -6.73 17.94 13.60
C SER A 134 -7.24 16.52 13.30
N ILE A 135 -8.56 16.29 13.40
CA ILE A 135 -9.17 15.00 13.03
C ILE A 135 -9.07 14.78 11.50
N VAL A 136 -9.36 15.81 10.70
CA VAL A 136 -9.24 15.77 9.23
C VAL A 136 -7.79 15.48 8.82
N ASP A 137 -6.82 16.17 9.42
CA ASP A 137 -5.40 15.96 9.19
C ASP A 137 -5.00 14.50 9.41
N LEU A 138 -5.45 13.90 10.52
CA LEU A 138 -5.10 12.52 10.87
C LEU A 138 -5.68 11.52 9.85
N TYR A 139 -6.96 11.68 9.47
CA TYR A 139 -7.57 10.81 8.46
C TYR A 139 -6.94 10.97 7.08
N THR A 140 -6.63 12.20 6.66
CA THR A 140 -5.98 12.44 5.37
C THR A 140 -4.54 11.91 5.34
N GLN A 141 -3.81 11.97 6.46
CA GLN A 141 -2.51 11.33 6.62
C GLN A 141 -2.61 9.80 6.46
N TRP A 142 -3.57 9.15 7.13
CA TRP A 142 -3.79 7.71 6.98
C TRP A 142 -4.24 7.33 5.56
N ALA A 143 -5.04 8.17 4.91
CA ALA A 143 -5.41 7.98 3.52
C ALA A 143 -4.18 7.97 2.59
N TRP A 144 -3.28 8.95 2.79
CA TRP A 144 -2.05 9.04 2.02
C TRP A 144 -1.14 7.82 2.23
N GLU A 145 -0.96 7.37 3.48
CA GLU A 145 -0.11 6.21 3.77
C GLU A 145 -0.70 4.89 3.22
N ALA A 146 -2.02 4.72 3.33
CA ALA A 146 -2.72 3.59 2.70
C ALA A 146 -2.52 3.58 1.17
N ALA A 147 -2.61 4.74 0.51
CA ALA A 147 -2.36 4.87 -0.92
C ALA A 147 -0.89 4.57 -1.29
N ARG A 148 0.08 5.01 -0.49
CA ARG A 148 1.50 4.66 -0.67
C ARG A 148 1.70 3.15 -0.64
N SER A 149 0.99 2.46 0.25
CA SER A 149 0.98 1.01 0.38
C SER A 149 0.14 0.28 -0.69
N ARG A 150 -0.45 1.00 -1.67
CA ARG A 150 -1.36 0.50 -2.72
C ARG A 150 -2.72 0.02 -2.20
N SER A 151 -3.06 0.27 -0.95
CA SER A 151 -4.35 -0.02 -0.34
C SER A 151 -5.35 1.10 -0.63
N TYR A 152 -5.72 1.28 -1.90
CA TYR A 152 -6.57 2.40 -2.34
C TYR A 152 -8.00 2.36 -1.78
N SER A 153 -8.53 1.18 -1.46
CA SER A 153 -9.83 1.04 -0.78
C SER A 153 -9.81 1.61 0.64
N ALA A 154 -8.76 1.29 1.41
CA ALA A 154 -8.55 1.87 2.74
C ALA A 154 -8.33 3.38 2.66
N ALA A 155 -7.57 3.85 1.68
CA ALA A 155 -7.37 5.28 1.45
C ALA A 155 -8.69 6.02 1.18
N ALA A 156 -9.56 5.45 0.34
CA ALA A 156 -10.88 6.02 0.06
C ALA A 156 -11.76 6.09 1.31
N ARG A 157 -11.75 5.04 2.14
CA ARG A 157 -12.49 5.01 3.41
C ARG A 157 -12.02 6.07 4.39
N TYR A 158 -10.70 6.29 4.52
CA TYR A 158 -10.20 7.37 5.37
C TYR A 158 -10.60 8.76 4.88
N LEU A 159 -10.59 9.01 3.56
CA LEU A 159 -11.08 10.27 3.00
C LEU A 159 -12.59 10.45 3.22
N GLU A 160 -13.38 9.38 3.25
CA GLU A 160 -14.80 9.44 3.58
C GLU A 160 -15.02 9.82 5.05
N LEU A 161 -14.25 9.24 5.98
CA LEU A 161 -14.28 9.62 7.39
C LEU A 161 -13.86 11.08 7.60
N ALA A 162 -12.85 11.57 6.87
CA ALA A 162 -12.48 12.99 6.88
C ALA A 162 -13.64 13.89 6.40
N ARG A 163 -14.34 13.50 5.32
CA ARG A 163 -15.50 14.26 4.81
C ARG A 163 -16.69 14.24 5.76
N PHE A 164 -16.87 13.15 6.50
CA PHE A 164 -17.90 13.08 7.54
C PHE A 164 -17.64 14.09 8.66
N VAL A 165 -16.37 14.35 8.99
CA VAL A 165 -15.96 15.31 10.02
C VAL A 165 -16.10 16.75 9.53
N ASN A 166 -15.56 17.06 8.35
CA ASN A 166 -15.65 18.38 7.73
C ASN A 166 -15.67 18.25 6.19
N PRO A 167 -16.84 18.35 5.54
CA PRO A 167 -16.96 18.10 4.10
C PRO A 167 -16.29 19.17 3.23
N GLU A 168 -16.18 20.40 3.73
CA GLU A 168 -15.66 21.56 2.99
C GLU A 168 -14.14 21.79 3.18
N ASP A 169 -13.45 20.86 3.84
CA ASP A 169 -12.02 21.00 4.10
C ASP A 169 -11.18 20.83 2.82
N ALA A 170 -10.40 21.87 2.49
CA ALA A 170 -9.55 21.90 1.30
C ALA A 170 -8.48 20.79 1.30
N LEU A 171 -8.02 20.34 2.48
CA LEU A 171 -7.00 19.30 2.58
C LEU A 171 -7.49 17.95 2.04
N ILE A 172 -8.79 17.66 2.20
CA ILE A 172 -9.41 16.44 1.67
C ILE A 172 -9.32 16.42 0.15
N VAL A 173 -9.61 17.56 -0.49
CA VAL A 173 -9.53 17.71 -1.95
C VAL A 173 -8.09 17.53 -2.42
N GLU A 174 -7.14 18.20 -1.77
CA GLU A 174 -5.71 18.09 -2.06
C GLU A 174 -5.22 16.64 -2.01
N VAL A 175 -5.45 15.96 -0.88
CA VAL A 175 -4.96 14.59 -0.68
C VAL A 175 -5.65 13.61 -1.63
N SER A 176 -6.96 13.79 -1.91
CA SER A 176 -7.66 12.98 -2.90
C SER A 176 -7.05 13.09 -4.30
N SER A 177 -6.70 14.31 -4.72
CA SER A 177 -6.03 14.58 -6.00
C SER A 177 -4.66 13.92 -6.04
N ARG A 178 -3.86 14.12 -4.98
CA ARG A 178 -2.53 13.52 -4.84
C ARG A 178 -2.55 11.99 -4.93
N ILE A 179 -3.55 11.34 -4.32
CA ILE A 179 -3.73 9.88 -4.38
C ILE A 179 -4.10 9.43 -5.81
N LYS A 180 -4.98 10.17 -6.49
CA LYS A 180 -5.37 9.89 -7.88
C LYS A 180 -4.17 9.97 -8.82
N ASP A 181 -3.32 10.97 -8.64
CA ASP A 181 -2.10 11.15 -9.43
C ASP A 181 -1.10 10.03 -9.18
N LEU A 182 -0.85 9.68 -7.91
CA LEU A 182 0.03 8.55 -7.54
C LEU A 182 -0.42 7.25 -8.21
N ARG A 183 -1.73 6.97 -8.19
CA ARG A 183 -2.31 5.79 -8.83
C ARG A 183 -2.12 5.81 -10.35
N SER A 184 -2.44 6.94 -10.98
CA SER A 184 -2.31 7.12 -12.43
C SER A 184 -0.87 6.95 -12.91
N GLN A 185 0.09 7.55 -12.20
CA GLN A 185 1.52 7.39 -12.50
C GLN A 185 1.97 5.92 -12.41
N ARG A 186 1.53 5.19 -11.37
CA ARG A 186 1.85 3.76 -11.21
C ARG A 186 1.25 2.91 -12.32
N GLU A 187 0.02 3.19 -12.73
CA GLU A 187 -0.64 2.49 -13.84
C GLU A 187 0.04 2.78 -15.19
N GLN A 188 0.41 4.03 -15.45
CA GLN A 188 1.17 4.40 -16.66
C GLN A 188 2.54 3.72 -16.69
N ARG A 189 3.27 3.69 -15.56
CA ARG A 189 4.54 2.96 -15.44
C ARG A 189 4.34 1.48 -15.73
N ARG A 190 3.30 0.86 -15.18
CA ARG A 190 2.96 -0.55 -15.46
C ARG A 190 2.69 -0.78 -16.95
N LYS A 191 1.89 0.09 -17.59
CA LYS A 191 1.60 0.04 -19.03
C LYS A 191 2.84 0.23 -19.91
N LYS A 192 3.77 1.12 -19.52
CA LYS A 192 5.04 1.30 -20.23
C LYS A 192 5.93 0.06 -20.12
N VAL A 193 5.97 -0.57 -18.94
CA VAL A 193 6.70 -1.85 -18.74
C VAL A 193 6.07 -2.97 -19.57
N THR A 194 4.73 -3.06 -19.66
CA THR A 194 4.07 -4.06 -20.50
C THR A 194 4.22 -3.77 -21.99
N LYS A 195 4.19 -2.51 -22.43
CA LYS A 195 4.43 -2.14 -23.85
C LYS A 195 5.85 -2.46 -24.30
N LYS A 196 6.87 -2.24 -23.46
CA LYS A 196 8.25 -2.68 -23.74
C LYS A 196 8.42 -4.21 -23.79
N LYS A 197 7.45 -4.98 -23.27
CA LYS A 197 7.40 -6.45 -23.35
C LYS A 197 6.49 -6.96 -24.48
N GLN A 198 6.02 -6.10 -25.40
CA GLN A 198 5.36 -6.60 -26.60
C GLN A 198 6.32 -7.52 -27.38
N PRO A 199 5.82 -8.61 -27.99
CA PRO A 199 6.66 -9.54 -28.73
C PRO A 199 7.39 -8.74 -29.81
N LYS A 200 8.72 -8.83 -29.82
CA LYS A 200 9.51 -8.42 -30.97
C LYS A 200 8.90 -9.12 -32.19
N GLU A 201 8.50 -8.39 -33.22
CA GLU A 201 8.09 -9.01 -34.49
C GLU A 201 9.18 -9.99 -34.88
N LEU A 202 8.82 -11.28 -34.99
CA LEU A 202 9.76 -12.31 -35.37
C LEU A 202 10.21 -12.02 -36.79
N LYS A 203 11.53 -11.96 -36.99
CA LYS A 203 12.07 -11.89 -38.33
C LYS A 203 11.80 -13.22 -39.04
N GLU A 204 11.86 -13.21 -40.37
CA GLU A 204 11.88 -14.43 -41.17
C GLU A 204 12.95 -15.40 -40.64
N GLY A 205 12.60 -16.68 -40.49
CA GLY A 205 13.47 -17.69 -39.87
C GLY A 205 13.52 -17.70 -38.33
N GLN A 206 12.79 -16.83 -37.61
CA GLN A 206 12.71 -16.85 -36.14
C GLN A 206 11.41 -17.49 -35.64
N TYR A 207 11.55 -18.49 -34.77
CA TYR A 207 10.45 -19.27 -34.21
C TYR A 207 10.45 -19.18 -32.69
N LEU A 208 9.41 -18.58 -32.11
CA LEU A 208 9.19 -18.61 -30.66
C LEU A 208 8.51 -19.92 -30.25
N LEU A 209 9.10 -20.60 -29.27
CA LEU A 209 8.53 -21.79 -28.67
C LEU A 209 7.98 -21.45 -27.27
N PRO A 210 6.93 -22.16 -26.81
CA PRO A 210 6.40 -21.96 -25.46
C PRO A 210 7.46 -22.20 -24.38
N LYS A 211 7.47 -21.38 -23.32
CA LYS A 211 8.42 -21.58 -22.20
C LYS A 211 8.25 -22.92 -21.49
N ASN A 212 7.04 -23.45 -21.55
CA ASN A 212 6.64 -24.73 -20.99
C ASN A 212 6.64 -25.84 -22.05
N LEU A 213 7.42 -25.71 -23.14
CA LEU A 213 7.46 -26.68 -24.24
C LEU A 213 7.58 -28.13 -23.73
N PHE A 214 8.55 -28.39 -22.84
CA PHE A 214 8.80 -29.72 -22.29
C PHE A 214 7.82 -30.16 -21.18
N SER A 215 6.82 -29.34 -20.88
CA SER A 215 5.69 -29.73 -20.03
C SER A 215 4.45 -30.12 -20.85
N LEU A 216 4.48 -29.95 -22.17
CA LEU A 216 3.42 -30.38 -23.08
C LEU A 216 3.52 -31.89 -23.37
N SER A 217 2.47 -32.45 -23.96
CA SER A 217 2.53 -33.82 -24.47
C SER A 217 3.49 -33.93 -25.67
N GLU A 218 3.97 -35.14 -25.98
CA GLU A 218 4.91 -35.37 -27.09
C GLU A 218 4.34 -34.88 -28.42
N ASP A 219 3.08 -35.19 -28.72
CA ASP A 219 2.40 -34.76 -29.95
C ASP A 219 2.34 -33.22 -30.06
N GLU A 220 2.10 -32.54 -28.94
CA GLU A 220 2.09 -31.08 -28.89
C GLU A 220 3.50 -30.49 -29.06
N ILE A 221 4.53 -31.11 -28.48
CA ILE A 221 5.93 -30.70 -28.68
C ILE A 221 6.29 -30.78 -30.16
N ILE A 222 5.98 -31.91 -30.81
CA ILE A 222 6.26 -32.09 -32.23
C ILE A 222 5.48 -31.09 -33.06
N ALA A 223 4.19 -30.88 -32.78
CA ALA A 223 3.38 -29.88 -33.49
C ALA A 223 3.96 -28.46 -33.40
N LYS A 224 4.64 -28.11 -32.29
CA LYS A 224 5.33 -26.81 -32.15
C LYS A 224 6.66 -26.73 -32.89
N ILE A 225 7.39 -27.85 -32.99
CA ILE A 225 8.71 -27.90 -33.62
C ILE A 225 8.61 -28.18 -35.13
N GLN A 226 7.52 -28.77 -35.60
CA GLN A 226 7.34 -29.17 -37.00
C GLN A 226 7.62 -28.06 -38.03
N PRO A 227 7.14 -26.82 -37.85
CA PRO A 227 7.44 -25.75 -38.82
C PRO A 227 8.93 -25.44 -38.95
N ILE A 228 9.70 -25.65 -37.87
CA ILE A 228 11.16 -25.47 -37.88
C ILE A 228 11.81 -26.61 -38.67
N ILE A 229 11.33 -27.84 -38.49
CA ILE A 229 11.85 -29.02 -39.20
C ILE A 229 11.61 -28.86 -40.71
N ASP A 230 10.39 -28.51 -41.10
CA ASP A 230 10.02 -28.37 -42.52
C ASP A 230 10.88 -27.30 -43.20
N GLU A 231 11.08 -26.16 -42.55
CA GLU A 231 11.92 -25.08 -43.08
C GLU A 231 13.38 -25.50 -43.18
N VAL A 232 13.93 -26.16 -42.16
CA VAL A 232 15.32 -26.67 -42.19
C VAL A 232 15.53 -27.66 -43.33
N ILE A 233 14.57 -28.56 -43.59
CA ILE A 233 14.65 -29.49 -44.73
C ILE A 233 14.71 -28.72 -46.06
N GLN A 234 13.94 -27.64 -46.18
CA GLN A 234 13.85 -26.83 -47.39
C GLN A 234 15.09 -25.95 -47.61
N THR A 235 15.54 -25.22 -46.59
CA THR A 235 16.60 -24.21 -46.72
C THR A 235 18.00 -24.76 -46.44
N LYS A 236 18.09 -25.85 -45.67
CA LYS A 236 19.35 -26.41 -45.12
C LYS A 236 20.12 -25.46 -44.22
N ASP A 237 19.43 -24.48 -43.65
CA ASP A 237 20.00 -23.49 -42.74
C ASP A 237 20.52 -24.11 -41.44
N SER A 238 21.47 -23.42 -40.82
CA SER A 238 21.96 -23.81 -39.50
C SER A 238 21.05 -23.30 -38.38
N LEU A 239 21.01 -24.03 -37.25
CA LEU A 239 20.15 -23.70 -36.12
C LEU A 239 20.88 -22.83 -35.08
N ALA A 240 20.24 -21.77 -34.60
CA ALA A 240 20.60 -21.09 -33.38
C ALA A 240 19.48 -21.25 -32.35
N ILE A 241 19.75 -22.02 -31.28
CA ILE A 241 18.75 -22.35 -30.25
C ILE A 241 19.02 -21.51 -28.99
N TYR A 242 18.10 -20.60 -28.67
CA TYR A 242 18.17 -19.75 -27.49
C TYR A 242 17.24 -20.30 -26.39
N TRP A 243 17.82 -20.98 -25.40
CA TRP A 243 17.06 -21.61 -24.33
C TRP A 243 17.58 -21.29 -22.94
N SER A 244 16.69 -21.42 -21.95
CA SER A 244 17.00 -21.16 -20.53
C SER A 244 17.85 -22.25 -19.85
N ASN A 245 17.94 -23.43 -20.46
CA ASN A 245 18.59 -24.63 -19.93
C ASN A 245 19.22 -25.43 -21.08
N ASP A 246 20.50 -25.79 -20.94
CA ASP A 246 21.28 -26.51 -21.96
C ASP A 246 20.70 -27.89 -22.29
N LYS A 247 20.21 -28.63 -21.28
CA LYS A 247 19.64 -29.97 -21.50
C LYS A 247 18.43 -29.91 -22.43
N GLU A 248 17.55 -28.96 -22.18
CA GLU A 248 16.35 -28.73 -22.99
C GLU A 248 16.72 -28.23 -24.39
N ALA A 249 17.70 -27.33 -24.52
CA ALA A 249 18.18 -26.91 -25.84
C ALA A 249 18.73 -28.08 -26.68
N ARG A 250 19.48 -29.00 -26.04
CA ARG A 250 19.97 -30.22 -26.70
C ARG A 250 18.83 -31.15 -27.11
N LEU A 251 17.77 -31.25 -26.31
CA LEU A 251 16.58 -32.02 -26.67
C LEU A 251 15.89 -31.42 -27.91
N ILE A 252 15.75 -30.08 -27.99
CA ILE A 252 15.22 -29.42 -29.20
C ILE A 252 16.08 -29.78 -30.42
N TYR A 253 17.40 -29.64 -30.31
CA TYR A 253 18.33 -30.01 -31.39
C TYR A 253 18.18 -31.48 -31.80
N GLN A 254 18.11 -32.40 -30.83
CA GLN A 254 17.95 -33.83 -31.08
C GLN A 254 16.64 -34.15 -31.78
N ILE A 255 15.53 -33.54 -31.36
CA ILE A 255 14.22 -33.71 -31.99
C ILE A 255 14.29 -33.29 -33.46
N ILE A 256 14.84 -32.11 -33.75
CA ILE A 256 14.96 -31.61 -35.12
C ILE A 256 15.89 -32.51 -35.94
N ASN A 257 17.13 -32.74 -35.48
CA ASN A 257 18.13 -33.51 -36.22
C ASN A 257 17.71 -34.97 -36.43
N SER A 258 16.93 -35.58 -35.53
CA SER A 258 16.40 -36.94 -35.72
C SER A 258 15.35 -37.06 -36.82
N ARG A 259 14.75 -35.94 -37.25
CA ARG A 259 13.68 -35.88 -38.26
C ARG A 259 14.15 -35.30 -39.59
N VAL A 260 15.41 -34.87 -39.68
CA VAL A 260 16.06 -34.44 -40.92
C VAL A 260 16.99 -35.56 -41.35
N GLU A 261 16.56 -36.38 -42.31
CA GLU A 261 17.28 -37.60 -42.72
C GLU A 261 18.35 -37.34 -43.80
N ASP A 262 18.15 -36.30 -44.61
CA ASP A 262 18.99 -36.04 -45.80
C ASP A 262 20.39 -35.49 -45.47
N PHE A 263 20.54 -34.85 -44.31
CA PHE A 263 21.80 -34.25 -43.88
C PHE A 263 21.84 -34.03 -42.37
N ARG A 264 23.04 -33.89 -41.82
CA ARG A 264 23.23 -33.53 -40.42
C ARG A 264 22.99 -32.03 -40.22
N VAL A 265 22.04 -31.71 -39.35
CA VAL A 265 21.73 -30.31 -39.01
C VAL A 265 22.88 -29.71 -38.20
N ARG A 266 23.43 -28.59 -38.68
CA ARG A 266 24.41 -27.80 -37.93
C ARG A 266 23.66 -26.87 -36.99
N GLY A 267 24.17 -26.69 -35.78
CA GLY A 267 23.53 -25.77 -34.85
C GLY A 267 24.39 -25.35 -33.67
N MET A 268 24.04 -24.20 -33.11
CA MET A 268 24.63 -23.59 -31.92
C MET A 268 23.56 -23.42 -30.85
N ILE A 269 23.94 -23.66 -29.59
CA ILE A 269 23.08 -23.48 -28.42
C ILE A 269 23.54 -22.25 -27.65
N TYR A 270 22.60 -21.38 -27.31
CA TYR A 270 22.80 -20.18 -26.53
C TYR A 270 21.97 -20.25 -25.25
N HIS A 271 22.60 -20.02 -24.11
CA HIS A 271 21.95 -20.06 -22.80
C HIS A 271 21.25 -18.72 -22.48
N ARG A 272 20.20 -18.41 -23.24
CA ARG A 272 19.36 -17.21 -23.09
C ARG A 272 17.89 -17.61 -23.01
N ALA A 273 17.16 -17.07 -22.04
CA ALA A 273 15.75 -17.38 -21.81
C ALA A 273 14.81 -16.64 -22.78
N ASP A 274 15.19 -16.62 -24.06
CA ASP A 274 14.39 -16.05 -25.15
C ASP A 274 13.38 -17.08 -25.69
N TYR A 275 13.62 -18.38 -25.44
CA TYR A 275 12.75 -19.51 -25.81
C TYR A 275 12.47 -19.52 -27.32
N MET A 276 13.53 -19.43 -28.11
CA MET A 276 13.47 -19.17 -29.55
C MET A 276 14.45 -20.07 -30.31
N VAL A 277 14.08 -20.46 -31.52
CA VAL A 277 14.99 -21.05 -32.51
C VAL A 277 15.07 -20.11 -33.70
N GLU A 278 16.28 -19.83 -34.18
CA GLU A 278 16.55 -18.98 -35.33
C GLU A 278 17.30 -19.79 -36.39
N LEU A 279 16.86 -19.69 -37.64
CA LEU A 279 17.54 -20.28 -38.80
C LEU A 279 18.55 -19.28 -39.34
N GLN A 280 19.79 -19.74 -39.54
CA GLN A 280 20.90 -18.92 -40.02
C GLN A 280 21.34 -19.45 -41.37
N GLN A 281 21.18 -18.60 -42.40
CA GLN A 281 21.76 -18.80 -43.72
C GLN A 281 23.28 -18.63 -43.60
N ASP A 282 24.01 -19.63 -44.07
CA ASP A 282 25.47 -19.61 -44.15
C ASP A 282 25.97 -19.01 -45.47
#